data_AF-V5HT20-F1
#
_entry.id   AF-V5HT20-F1
#
_cell.length_a   1.000
_cell.length_b   1.000
_cell.length_c   1.000
_cell.angle_alpha   90.00
_cell.angle_beta   90.00
_cell.angle_gamma   90.00
#
_symmetry.space_group_name_H-M   'P 1'
#
loop_
_entity.id
_entity.type
_entity.pdbx_description
1 polymer ?
#
loop_
_entity_poly.entity_id
_entity_poly.type
_entity_poly.pdbx_seq_one_letter_code
_entity_poly.pdbx_strand_id
1 'polypeptide(L)'
;MAALSKLLETSLPYYCYEIAHPWEPSCTASWVAMFADTFTNSFKLYALLYLLGQLVGRKATAKAFAETLLNTVRSASFLSYNVMLFMFFICFLRWYVGKLYLQNSTFFAGLASGFFSIFVEHPSRRRVLSVYMLNQCSEIIFNALRSRNMVMEIPHGEVLMFALSMGAFLYCMRLDNHLRDPVCKVLRLLMGKEEFLPPPDAGDSEDNVQPCHHDGGCLMHTAKGSALPFLGGYSVRALLLLLGRRLRRRPWLALIHRAPWGQGLFLGG
;
A
#
# COMPACT_ATOMS: atom_id res chain seq x y z
N MET A 1 19.35 23.57 7.80
CA MET A 1 20.48 23.45 8.76
C MET A 1 20.09 23.88 10.19
N ALA A 2 19.31 24.94 10.41
CA ALA A 2 18.91 25.38 11.76
C ALA A 2 17.92 24.45 12.52
N ALA A 3 17.07 23.69 11.81
CA ALA A 3 16.12 22.78 12.46
C ALA A 3 16.76 21.54 13.10
N LEU A 4 17.94 21.12 12.61
CA LEU A 4 18.68 19.97 13.12
C LEU A 4 19.45 20.31 14.41
N SER A 5 19.87 21.58 14.60
CA SER A 5 20.56 21.99 15.83
C SER A 5 19.61 22.04 17.04
N LYS A 6 18.34 22.41 16.83
CA LYS A 6 17.27 22.36 17.86
C LYS A 6 16.97 20.94 18.35
N LEU A 7 17.28 19.91 17.54
CA LEU A 7 17.11 18.50 17.91
C LEU A 7 18.22 17.97 18.83
N LEU A 8 19.36 18.66 18.86
CA LEU A 8 20.51 18.28 19.69
C LEU A 8 20.39 18.79 21.15
N GLU A 9 19.58 19.83 21.38
CA GLU A 9 19.56 20.58 22.66
C GLU A 9 18.51 20.08 23.67
N THR A 10 17.54 19.27 23.26
CA THR A 10 16.47 18.79 24.16
C THR A 10 16.84 17.46 24.83
N SER A 11 17.89 17.48 25.67
CA SER A 11 18.13 16.36 26.58
C SER A 11 17.10 16.38 27.71
N LEU A 12 16.30 15.33 27.82
CA LEU A 12 15.28 15.22 28.85
C LEU A 12 15.87 14.53 30.10
N PRO A 13 15.77 15.13 31.30
CA PRO A 13 16.30 14.57 32.54
C PRO A 13 15.38 13.50 33.16
N TYR A 14 14.51 12.87 32.37
CA TYR A 14 13.54 11.87 32.82
C TYR A 14 14.03 10.45 32.60
N TYR A 15 13.49 9.47 33.34
CA TYR A 15 13.79 8.05 33.13
C TYR A 15 13.09 7.46 31.89
N CYS A 16 13.63 6.38 31.31
CA CYS A 16 12.96 5.66 30.22
C CYS A 16 11.59 5.13 30.64
N TYR A 17 11.44 4.76 31.92
CA TYR A 17 10.15 4.41 32.51
C TYR A 17 9.10 5.52 32.37
N GLU A 18 9.45 6.77 32.66
CA GLU A 18 8.50 7.89 32.69
C GLU A 18 7.99 8.28 31.29
N ILE A 19 8.72 7.92 30.25
CA ILE A 19 8.44 8.36 28.88
C ILE A 19 8.10 7.19 27.96
N ALA A 20 8.93 6.15 27.95
CA ALA A 20 8.87 5.08 26.96
C ALA A 20 8.04 3.88 27.44
N HIS A 21 8.11 3.53 28.73
CA HIS A 21 7.41 2.36 29.27
C HIS A 21 6.77 2.59 30.66
N PRO A 22 5.83 3.54 30.80
CA PRO A 22 5.27 3.94 32.10
C PRO A 22 4.42 2.87 32.80
N TRP A 23 4.07 1.79 32.11
CA TRP A 23 3.29 0.69 32.69
C TRP A 23 4.13 -0.30 33.50
N GLU A 24 5.45 -0.33 33.31
CA GLU A 24 6.32 -1.34 33.93
C GLU A 24 7.69 -0.73 34.28
N PRO A 25 8.10 -0.75 35.56
CA PRO A 25 9.35 -0.11 36.01
C PRO A 25 10.60 -0.78 35.44
N SER A 26 10.55 -2.09 35.16
CA SER A 26 11.70 -2.80 34.60
C SER A 26 11.74 -2.68 33.08
N CYS A 27 12.87 -2.22 32.53
CA CYS A 27 13.07 -2.16 31.08
C CYS A 27 12.87 -3.56 30.45
N THR A 28 13.32 -4.60 31.16
CA THR A 28 13.30 -5.96 30.64
C THR A 28 11.93 -6.65 30.67
N ALA A 29 11.05 -6.32 31.61
CA ALA A 29 9.67 -6.82 31.50
C ALA A 29 8.88 -5.98 30.49
N SER A 30 9.18 -4.70 30.34
CA SER A 30 8.47 -3.78 29.44
C SER A 30 8.48 -4.22 27.97
N TRP A 31 9.67 -4.41 27.37
CA TRP A 31 9.80 -4.88 25.99
C TRP A 31 9.24 -6.30 25.77
N VAL A 32 9.31 -7.21 26.75
CA VAL A 32 8.72 -8.57 26.66
C VAL A 32 7.19 -8.51 26.73
N ALA A 33 6.62 -7.70 27.63
CA ALA A 33 5.19 -7.47 27.71
C ALA A 33 4.65 -6.87 26.41
N MET A 34 5.33 -5.86 25.87
CA MET A 34 4.99 -5.26 24.57
C MET A 34 5.06 -6.27 23.42
N PHE A 35 6.03 -7.17 23.42
CA PHE A 35 6.09 -8.25 22.44
C PHE A 35 4.85 -9.14 22.51
N ALA A 36 4.47 -9.60 23.70
CA ALA A 36 3.34 -10.51 23.90
C ALA A 36 1.99 -9.87 23.51
N ASP A 37 1.77 -8.62 23.92
CA ASP A 37 0.56 -7.87 23.59
C ASP A 37 0.47 -7.59 22.09
N THR A 38 1.56 -7.13 21.49
CA THR A 38 1.62 -6.85 20.05
C THR A 38 1.45 -8.14 19.25
N PHE A 39 2.02 -9.26 19.71
CA PHE A 39 1.91 -10.55 19.03
C PHE A 39 0.48 -11.05 19.01
N THR A 40 -0.20 -10.99 20.15
CA THR A 40 -1.60 -11.45 20.28
C THR A 40 -2.53 -10.63 19.39
N ASN A 41 -2.33 -9.31 19.33
CA ASN A 41 -3.14 -8.43 18.49
C ASN A 41 -2.82 -8.59 17.00
N SER A 42 -1.53 -8.67 16.65
CA SER A 42 -1.08 -8.87 15.27
C SER A 42 -1.55 -10.21 14.73
N PHE A 43 -1.47 -11.27 15.53
CA PHE A 43 -1.94 -12.59 15.17
C PHE A 43 -3.43 -12.57 14.81
N LYS A 44 -4.28 -11.91 15.58
CA LYS A 44 -5.72 -11.77 15.28
C LYS A 44 -5.96 -11.09 13.92
N LEU A 45 -5.23 -10.01 13.64
CA LEU A 45 -5.36 -9.26 12.39
C LEU A 45 -4.88 -10.08 11.18
N TYR A 46 -3.68 -10.65 11.25
CA TYR A 46 -3.11 -11.43 10.16
C TYR A 46 -3.86 -12.75 9.94
N ALA A 47 -4.31 -13.41 11.01
CA ALA A 47 -5.13 -14.60 10.90
C ALA A 47 -6.41 -14.29 10.13
N LEU A 48 -7.12 -13.22 10.49
CA LEU A 48 -8.34 -12.82 9.79
C LEU A 48 -8.06 -12.54 8.30
N LEU A 49 -7.03 -11.76 7.98
CA LEU A 49 -6.69 -11.42 6.59
C LEU A 49 -6.34 -12.65 5.76
N TYR A 50 -5.51 -13.54 6.28
CA TYR A 50 -5.10 -14.73 5.54
C TYR A 50 -6.22 -15.77 5.44
N LEU A 51 -7.06 -15.92 6.45
CA LEU A 51 -8.25 -16.77 6.37
C LEU A 51 -9.22 -16.28 5.31
N LEU A 52 -9.46 -14.97 5.22
CA LEU A 52 -10.27 -14.38 4.15
C LEU A 52 -9.64 -14.61 2.78
N GLY A 53 -8.33 -14.42 2.64
CA GLY A 53 -7.60 -14.72 1.41
C GLY A 53 -7.72 -16.19 0.99
N GLN A 54 -7.65 -17.11 1.94
CA GLN A 54 -7.79 -18.54 1.70
C GLN A 54 -9.23 -18.93 1.30
N LEU A 55 -10.24 -18.29 1.90
CA LEU A 55 -11.65 -18.46 1.57
C LEU A 55 -11.95 -17.98 0.14
N VAL A 56 -11.46 -16.80 -0.24
CA VAL A 56 -11.61 -16.25 -1.60
C VAL A 56 -10.89 -17.13 -2.62
N GLY A 57 -9.70 -17.63 -2.28
CA GLY A 57 -8.93 -18.53 -3.14
C GLY A 57 -9.49 -19.95 -3.26
N ARG A 58 -10.52 -20.32 -2.49
CA ARG A 58 -11.08 -21.68 -2.39
C ARG A 58 -10.04 -22.78 -2.11
N LYS A 59 -8.93 -22.45 -1.46
CA LYS A 59 -7.83 -23.40 -1.15
C LYS A 59 -8.01 -23.98 0.25
N ALA A 60 -8.99 -24.86 0.42
CA ALA A 60 -9.36 -25.45 1.72
C ALA A 60 -8.63 -26.78 2.03
N THR A 61 -7.32 -26.84 1.81
CA THR A 61 -6.51 -28.02 2.11
C THR A 61 -5.82 -27.88 3.47
N ALA A 62 -5.71 -28.96 4.25
CA ALA A 62 -5.03 -28.95 5.55
C ALA A 62 -3.58 -28.44 5.46
N LYS A 63 -2.85 -28.81 4.40
CA LYS A 63 -1.49 -28.31 4.12
C LYS A 63 -1.47 -26.79 3.88
N ALA A 64 -2.44 -26.27 3.11
CA ALA A 64 -2.56 -24.84 2.83
C ALA A 64 -2.90 -24.06 4.11
N PHE A 65 -3.73 -24.61 4.99
CA PHE A 65 -4.02 -24.00 6.29
C PHE A 65 -2.77 -23.96 7.20
N ALA A 66 -2.00 -25.05 7.27
CA ALA A 66 -0.77 -25.08 8.07
C ALA A 66 0.27 -24.07 7.56
N GLU A 67 0.43 -23.95 6.24
CA GLU A 67 1.32 -22.95 5.63
C GLU A 67 0.83 -21.52 5.89
N THR A 68 -0.47 -21.28 5.77
CA THR A 68 -1.09 -20.00 6.13
C THR A 68 -0.89 -19.64 7.60
N LEU A 69 -1.05 -20.60 8.51
CA LEU A 69 -0.83 -20.39 9.94
C LEU A 69 0.63 -20.04 10.23
N LEU A 70 1.59 -20.77 9.64
CA LEU A 70 3.01 -20.48 9.79
C LEU A 70 3.37 -19.10 9.23
N ASN A 71 2.78 -18.73 8.09
CA ASN A 71 2.92 -17.39 7.52
C ASN A 71 2.35 -16.30 8.44
N THR A 72 1.19 -16.57 9.06
CA THR A 72 0.54 -15.69 10.03
C THR A 72 1.43 -15.47 11.24
N VAL A 73 1.93 -16.55 11.85
CA VAL A 73 2.82 -16.48 13.01
C VAL A 73 4.10 -15.75 12.66
N ARG A 74 4.71 -16.03 11.50
CA ARG A 74 5.93 -15.35 11.07
C ARG A 74 5.73 -13.84 10.91
N SER A 75 4.65 -13.41 10.28
CA SER A 75 4.37 -11.98 10.09
C SER A 75 3.92 -11.28 11.36
N ALA A 76 3.19 -11.96 12.25
CA ALA A 76 2.92 -11.46 13.59
C ALA A 76 4.22 -11.29 14.40
N SER A 77 5.12 -12.27 14.34
CA SER A 77 6.43 -12.18 14.98
C SER A 77 7.24 -11.02 14.43
N PHE A 78 7.30 -10.83 13.11
CA PHE A 78 8.01 -9.70 12.50
C PHE A 78 7.58 -8.35 13.10
N LEU A 79 6.26 -8.09 13.16
CA LEU A 79 5.73 -6.85 13.70
C LEU A 79 6.01 -6.71 15.21
N SER A 80 5.86 -7.79 15.97
CA SER A 80 6.18 -7.79 17.41
C SER A 80 7.66 -7.56 17.69
N TYR A 81 8.56 -8.17 16.90
CA TYR A 81 9.99 -7.93 16.99
C TYR A 81 10.33 -6.48 16.68
N ASN A 82 9.68 -5.86 15.69
CA ASN A 82 9.90 -4.45 15.37
C ASN A 82 9.60 -3.54 16.58
N VAL A 83 8.44 -3.71 17.22
CA VAL A 83 8.04 -2.91 18.39
C VAL A 83 8.93 -3.21 19.60
N MET A 84 9.21 -4.48 19.86
CA MET A 84 10.10 -4.91 20.96
C MET A 84 11.51 -4.32 20.80
N LEU A 85 12.09 -4.40 19.61
CA LEU A 85 13.42 -3.87 19.32
C LEU A 85 13.44 -2.35 19.38
N PHE A 86 12.37 -1.68 18.95
CA PHE A 86 12.25 -0.23 19.08
C PHE A 86 12.34 0.19 20.56
N MET A 87 11.59 -0.48 21.43
CA MET A 87 11.64 -0.23 22.87
C MET A 87 13.01 -0.56 23.48
N PHE A 88 13.60 -1.69 23.07
CA PHE A 88 14.94 -2.09 23.49
C PHE A 88 16.00 -1.03 23.15
N PHE A 89 16.02 -0.55 21.90
CA PHE A 89 17.01 0.44 21.48
C PHE A 89 16.84 1.77 22.19
N ILE A 90 15.62 2.22 22.50
CA ILE A 90 15.40 3.43 23.31
C ILE A 90 16.04 3.27 24.70
N CYS A 91 15.76 2.15 25.37
CA CYS A 91 16.31 1.88 26.71
C CYS A 91 17.84 1.71 26.67
N PHE A 92 18.35 1.03 25.64
CA PHE A 92 19.78 0.81 25.43
C PHE A 92 20.53 2.12 25.14
N LEU A 93 19.99 2.98 24.27
CA LEU A 93 20.59 4.29 23.97
C LEU A 93 20.62 5.18 25.21
N ARG A 94 19.56 5.15 26.03
CA ARG A 94 19.55 5.85 27.31
C ARG A 94 20.65 5.33 28.23
N TRP A 95 20.79 4.01 28.36
CA TRP A 95 21.82 3.41 29.22
C TRP A 95 23.23 3.76 28.76
N TYR A 96 23.47 3.76 27.45
CA TYR A 96 24.78 4.07 26.87
C TYR A 96 25.14 5.57 26.95
N VAL A 97 24.19 6.47 26.65
CA VAL A 97 24.44 7.93 26.61
C VAL A 97 24.23 8.59 27.98
N GLY A 98 23.51 7.94 28.90
CA GLY A 98 23.13 8.47 30.21
C GLY A 98 22.02 9.53 30.18
N LYS A 99 21.69 10.08 29.00
CA LYS A 99 20.61 11.05 28.77
C LYS A 99 19.71 10.60 27.63
N LEU A 100 18.42 10.94 27.70
CA LEU A 100 17.47 10.63 26.64
C LEU A 100 17.27 11.84 25.71
N TYR A 101 17.78 11.72 24.49
CA TYR A 101 17.50 12.65 23.39
C TYR A 101 16.35 12.08 22.57
N LEU A 102 15.12 12.53 22.81
CA LEU A 102 13.92 11.88 22.26
C LEU A 102 13.97 11.72 20.74
N GLN A 103 14.25 12.79 19.99
CA GLN A 103 14.21 12.73 18.53
C GLN A 103 15.32 11.82 17.95
N ASN A 104 16.56 11.97 18.45
CA ASN A 104 17.70 11.21 17.94
C ASN A 104 17.60 9.73 18.35
N SER A 105 17.16 9.47 19.58
CA SER A 105 16.98 8.11 20.10
C SER A 105 15.85 7.39 19.38
N THR A 106 14.70 8.05 19.15
CA THR A 106 13.59 7.44 18.38
C THR A 106 13.95 7.23 16.92
N PHE A 107 14.69 8.16 16.30
CA PHE A 107 15.18 7.98 14.92
C PHE A 107 16.12 6.77 14.81
N PHE A 108 17.13 6.69 15.68
CA PHE A 108 18.06 5.57 15.68
C PHE A 108 17.38 4.24 16.06
N ALA A 109 16.55 4.24 17.09
CA ALA A 109 15.79 3.07 17.50
C ALA A 109 14.83 2.59 16.41
N GLY A 110 14.18 3.50 15.68
CA GLY A 110 13.35 3.20 14.53
C GLY A 110 14.14 2.57 13.39
N LEU A 111 15.29 3.15 13.05
CA LEU A 111 16.16 2.64 11.99
C LEU A 111 16.72 1.25 12.35
N ALA A 112 17.27 1.10 13.56
CA ALA A 112 17.84 -0.16 14.02
C ALA A 112 16.76 -1.25 14.16
N SER A 113 15.61 -0.94 14.77
CA SER A 113 14.51 -1.92 14.90
C SER A 113 13.97 -2.35 13.54
N GLY A 114 13.78 -1.42 12.59
CA GLY A 114 13.40 -1.74 11.21
C GLY A 114 14.40 -2.65 10.53
N PHE A 115 15.69 -2.34 10.63
CA PHE A 115 16.77 -3.12 10.03
C PHE A 115 16.89 -4.53 10.63
N PHE A 116 16.79 -4.68 11.95
CA PHE A 116 16.89 -6.00 12.58
C PHE A 116 15.61 -6.82 12.43
N SER A 117 14.42 -6.20 12.50
CA SER A 117 13.16 -6.92 12.36
C SER A 117 12.96 -7.50 10.97
N ILE A 118 13.43 -6.85 9.89
CA ILE A 118 13.22 -7.34 8.51
C ILE A 118 13.80 -8.74 8.26
N PHE A 119 14.81 -9.16 9.03
CA PHE A 119 15.39 -10.50 8.93
C PHE A 119 14.44 -11.60 9.39
N VAL A 120 13.47 -11.29 10.26
CA VAL A 120 12.44 -12.22 10.75
C VAL A 120 11.38 -12.49 9.67
N GLU A 121 11.08 -11.50 8.83
CA GLU A 121 10.04 -11.61 7.80
C GLU A 121 10.50 -12.49 6.62
N HIS A 122 9.54 -13.11 5.93
CA HIS A 122 9.82 -13.99 4.79
C HIS A 122 10.39 -13.20 3.59
N PRO A 123 11.45 -13.67 2.91
CA PRO A 123 12.11 -12.94 1.83
C PRO A 123 11.19 -12.51 0.68
N SER A 124 10.17 -13.31 0.34
CA SER A 124 9.21 -12.94 -0.72
C SER A 124 8.36 -11.72 -0.38
N ARG A 125 8.09 -11.47 0.91
CA ARG A 125 7.25 -10.35 1.37
C ARG A 125 8.03 -9.07 1.60
N ARG A 126 9.35 -9.16 1.86
CA ARG A 126 10.22 -8.01 2.18
C ARG A 126 10.15 -6.91 1.12
N ARG A 127 10.19 -7.26 -0.17
CA ARG A 127 10.16 -6.29 -1.28
C ARG A 127 8.84 -5.52 -1.34
N VAL A 128 7.72 -6.23 -1.22
CA VAL A 128 6.39 -5.60 -1.27
C VAL A 128 6.20 -4.69 -0.06
N LEU A 129 6.60 -5.18 1.12
CA LEU A 129 6.52 -4.41 2.36
C LEU A 129 7.41 -3.16 2.32
N SER A 130 8.63 -3.26 1.80
CA SER A 130 9.55 -2.11 1.72
C SER A 130 9.04 -1.03 0.79
N VAL A 131 8.46 -1.40 -0.36
CA VAL A 131 7.84 -0.42 -1.29
C VAL A 131 6.64 0.25 -0.62
N TYR A 132 5.80 -0.51 0.08
CA TYR A 132 4.66 0.03 0.81
C TYR A 132 5.10 1.01 1.92
N MET A 133 6.07 0.62 2.75
CA MET A 133 6.62 1.46 3.81
C MET A 133 7.30 2.71 3.26
N LEU A 134 8.01 2.60 2.13
CA LEU A 134 8.64 3.75 1.47
C LEU A 134 7.58 4.76 1.00
N ASN A 135 6.49 4.28 0.39
CA ASN A 135 5.38 5.12 -0.01
C ASN A 135 4.77 5.85 1.20
N GLN A 136 4.48 5.12 2.29
CA GLN A 136 3.96 5.71 3.52
C GLN A 136 4.92 6.73 4.15
N CYS A 137 6.23 6.44 4.11
CA CYS A 137 7.27 7.34 4.59
C CYS A 137 7.28 8.65 3.80
N SER A 138 7.14 8.60 2.48
CA SER A 138 7.08 9.80 1.63
C SER A 138 5.91 10.71 1.99
N GLU A 139 4.75 10.13 2.31
CA GLU A 139 3.57 10.87 2.77
C GLU A 139 3.80 11.52 4.14
N ILE A 140 4.39 10.79 5.08
CA ILE A 140 4.73 11.32 6.41
C ILE A 140 5.72 12.47 6.30
N ILE A 141 6.75 12.34 5.46
CA ILE A 141 7.74 13.39 5.22
C ILE A 141 7.07 14.61 4.61
N PHE A 142 6.22 14.44 3.60
CA PHE A 142 5.47 15.52 2.98
C PHE A 142 4.59 16.25 4.01
N ASN A 143 3.82 15.52 4.82
CA ASN A 143 2.96 16.10 5.86
C ASN A 143 3.79 16.80 6.97
N ALA A 144 4.94 16.24 7.33
CA ALA A 144 5.86 16.87 8.28
C ALA A 144 6.43 18.18 7.73
N LEU A 145 6.82 18.22 6.45
CA LEU A 145 7.31 19.44 5.79
C LEU A 145 6.19 20.49 5.62
N ARG A 146 4.97 20.04 5.29
CA ARG A 146 3.77 20.87 5.22
C ARG A 146 3.48 21.54 6.56
N SER A 147 3.54 20.80 7.66
CA SER A 147 3.31 21.36 9.02
C SER A 147 4.31 22.47 9.40
N ARG A 148 5.47 22.50 8.72
CA ARG A 148 6.53 23.49 8.93
C ARG A 148 6.54 24.59 7.87
N ASN A 149 5.52 24.65 7.00
CA ASN A 149 5.42 25.56 5.87
C ASN A 149 6.66 25.54 4.95
N MET A 150 7.33 24.38 4.84
CA MET A 150 8.53 24.22 4.01
C MET A 150 8.23 23.77 2.58
N VAL A 151 7.01 23.33 2.31
CA VAL A 151 6.57 22.82 1.01
C VAL A 151 5.33 23.59 0.56
N MET A 152 5.30 23.96 -0.71
CA MET A 152 4.15 24.62 -1.34
C MET A 152 3.03 23.61 -1.58
N GLU A 153 1.82 23.95 -1.15
CA GLU A 153 0.62 23.15 -1.43
C GLU A 153 0.12 23.48 -2.84
N ILE A 154 0.25 22.51 -3.75
CA ILE A 154 -0.33 22.62 -5.09
C ILE A 154 -1.79 22.13 -5.02
N PRO A 155 -2.78 22.94 -5.39
CA PRO A 155 -4.17 22.50 -5.44
C PRO A 155 -4.30 21.30 -6.40
N HIS A 156 -4.93 20.22 -5.94
CA HIS A 156 -5.08 18.96 -6.70
C HIS A 156 -3.77 18.28 -7.13
N GLY A 157 -2.66 18.50 -6.42
CA GLY A 157 -1.36 17.88 -6.73
C GLY A 157 -1.39 16.34 -6.76
N GLU A 158 -2.28 15.71 -6.00
CA GLU A 158 -2.51 14.25 -6.03
C GLU A 158 -2.93 13.75 -7.42
N VAL A 159 -3.76 14.52 -8.15
CA VAL A 159 -4.24 14.17 -9.48
C VAL A 159 -3.09 14.25 -10.48
N LEU A 160 -2.24 15.26 -10.35
CA LEU A 160 -1.05 15.41 -11.19
C LEU A 160 -0.04 14.27 -10.96
N MET A 161 0.24 13.92 -9.70
CA MET A 161 1.13 12.79 -9.39
C MET A 161 0.57 11.46 -9.91
N PHE A 162 -0.74 11.26 -9.81
CA PHE A 162 -1.41 10.09 -10.38
C PHE A 162 -1.32 10.07 -11.91
N ALA A 163 -1.62 11.18 -12.59
CA ALA A 163 -1.55 11.27 -14.04
C ALA A 163 -0.13 11.03 -14.57
N LEU A 164 0.88 11.63 -13.95
CA LEU A 164 2.29 11.45 -14.32
C LEU A 164 2.76 10.02 -14.08
N SER A 165 2.45 9.42 -12.92
CA SER A 165 2.85 8.05 -12.60
C SER A 165 2.15 7.03 -13.50
N MET A 166 0.87 7.21 -13.78
CA MET A 166 0.12 6.36 -14.72
C MET A 166 0.66 6.50 -16.14
N GLY A 167 0.90 7.72 -16.62
CA GLY A 167 1.49 7.95 -17.95
C GLY A 167 2.86 7.31 -18.11
N ALA A 168 3.74 7.47 -17.10
CA ALA A 168 5.04 6.82 -17.09
C ALA A 168 4.93 5.29 -17.07
N PHE A 169 4.00 4.73 -16.29
CA PHE A 169 3.77 3.29 -16.23
C PHE A 169 3.29 2.72 -17.56
N LEU A 170 2.34 3.38 -18.22
CA LEU A 170 1.84 2.99 -19.53
C LEU A 170 2.92 3.08 -20.62
N TYR A 171 3.76 4.11 -20.56
CA TYR A 171 4.93 4.22 -21.44
C TYR A 171 5.90 3.06 -21.25
N CYS A 172 6.21 2.67 -20.01
CA CYS A 172 7.02 1.49 -19.72
C CYS A 172 6.36 0.19 -20.20
N MET A 173 5.04 0.05 -20.03
CA MET A 173 4.30 -1.11 -20.55
C MET A 173 4.35 -1.22 -22.08
N ARG A 174 4.40 -0.09 -22.78
CA ARG A 174 4.55 -0.06 -24.24
C ARG A 174 5.95 -0.48 -24.69
N LEU A 175 6.99 -0.09 -23.94
CA LEU A 175 8.37 -0.48 -24.23
C LEU A 175 8.63 -1.97 -23.96
N ASP A 176 8.06 -2.54 -22.88
CA ASP A 176 8.25 -3.93 -22.52
C ASP A 176 6.93 -4.71 -22.45
N ASN A 177 6.68 -5.48 -23.51
CA ASN A 177 5.51 -6.33 -23.63
C ASN A 177 5.55 -7.59 -22.74
N HIS A 178 6.67 -7.90 -22.10
CA HIS A 178 6.83 -9.10 -21.27
C HIS A 178 6.28 -8.98 -19.83
N LEU A 179 5.82 -7.80 -19.41
CA LEU A 179 5.24 -7.59 -18.08
C LEU A 179 3.91 -8.36 -17.91
N ARG A 180 3.92 -9.44 -17.13
CA ARG A 180 2.76 -10.37 -16.93
C ARG A 180 1.97 -10.14 -15.63
N ASP A 181 2.24 -9.04 -14.93
CA ASP A 181 1.59 -8.74 -13.65
C ASP A 181 0.07 -8.60 -13.78
N PRO A 182 -0.71 -8.95 -12.73
CA PRO A 182 -2.16 -8.83 -12.76
C PRO A 182 -2.62 -7.39 -13.04
N VAL A 183 -1.86 -6.40 -12.57
CA VAL A 183 -2.11 -4.97 -12.85
C VAL A 183 -1.95 -4.68 -14.34
N CYS A 184 -0.88 -5.18 -14.97
CA CYS A 184 -0.68 -5.04 -16.41
C CYS A 184 -1.80 -5.71 -17.21
N LYS A 185 -2.29 -6.88 -16.77
CA LYS A 185 -3.42 -7.56 -17.44
C LYS A 185 -4.71 -6.74 -17.36
N VAL A 186 -5.01 -6.16 -16.21
CA VAL A 186 -6.19 -5.31 -16.03
C VAL A 186 -6.07 -4.04 -16.87
N LEU A 187 -4.90 -3.40 -16.90
CA LEU A 187 -4.69 -2.19 -17.70
C LEU A 187 -4.72 -2.46 -19.20
N ARG A 188 -4.14 -3.56 -19.68
CA ARG A 188 -4.28 -4.02 -21.08
C ARG A 188 -5.72 -4.37 -21.44
N LEU A 189 -6.50 -4.87 -20.49
CA LEU A 189 -7.93 -5.11 -20.70
C LEU A 189 -8.73 -3.80 -20.76
N LEU A 190 -8.37 -2.82 -19.93
CA LEU A 190 -9.05 -1.52 -19.85
C LEU A 190 -8.76 -0.63 -21.06
N MET A 191 -7.50 -0.55 -21.50
CA MET A 191 -7.05 0.31 -22.60
C MET A 191 -7.11 -0.36 -23.98
N GLY A 192 -7.22 -1.68 -24.04
CA GLY A 192 -7.14 -2.43 -25.28
C GLY A 192 -5.73 -2.97 -25.53
N LYS A 193 -5.64 -4.15 -26.15
CA LYS A 193 -4.33 -4.80 -26.39
C LYS A 193 -3.59 -4.13 -27.54
N GLU A 194 -4.33 -3.58 -28.50
CA GLU A 194 -3.84 -2.89 -29.68
C GLU A 194 -2.94 -1.68 -29.37
N GLU A 195 -3.17 -0.96 -28.27
CA GLU A 195 -2.39 0.27 -27.95
C GLU A 195 -0.94 0.01 -27.52
N PHE A 196 -0.65 -1.22 -27.09
CA PHE A 196 0.68 -1.61 -26.57
C PHE A 196 1.53 -2.36 -27.60
N LEU A 197 1.06 -2.52 -28.85
CA LEU A 197 1.89 -3.10 -29.90
C LEU A 197 3.01 -2.12 -30.32
N PRO A 198 4.20 -2.64 -30.65
CA PRO A 198 5.23 -1.83 -31.30
C PRO A 198 4.68 -1.30 -32.64
N PRO A 199 5.16 -0.12 -33.09
CA PRO A 199 4.83 0.36 -34.42
C PRO A 199 5.20 -0.71 -35.46
N PRO A 200 4.41 -0.86 -36.54
CA PRO A 200 4.77 -1.78 -37.63
C PRO A 200 6.15 -1.42 -38.18
N ASP A 201 6.93 -2.44 -38.54
CA ASP A 201 8.25 -2.28 -39.15
C ASP A 201 8.13 -1.38 -40.39
N ALA A 202 9.06 -0.42 -40.54
CA ALA A 202 9.08 0.57 -41.61
C ALA A 202 9.45 -0.04 -42.99
N GLY A 203 8.72 -1.07 -43.41
CA GLY A 203 8.91 -1.81 -44.66
C GLY A 203 7.65 -1.94 -45.52
N ASP A 204 6.46 -1.63 -45.00
CA ASP A 204 5.21 -1.74 -45.77
C ASP A 204 4.82 -0.37 -46.36
N SER A 205 5.14 -0.23 -47.65
CA SER A 205 4.57 0.66 -48.68
C SER A 205 3.68 1.83 -48.21
N GLU A 206 4.11 3.06 -48.53
CA GLU A 206 3.48 4.37 -48.28
C GLU A 206 2.01 4.51 -48.76
N ASP A 207 1.45 3.55 -49.49
CA ASP A 207 0.10 3.60 -50.07
C ASP A 207 -0.99 2.86 -49.27
N ASN A 208 -0.67 2.19 -48.16
CA ASN A 208 -1.67 1.48 -47.35
C ASN A 208 -1.52 1.79 -45.85
N VAL A 209 -1.62 3.07 -45.50
CA VAL A 209 -1.69 3.53 -44.11
C VAL A 209 -3.06 3.16 -43.55
N GLN A 210 -3.17 1.99 -42.94
CA GLN A 210 -4.37 1.59 -42.21
C GLN A 210 -4.53 2.54 -41.01
N PRO A 211 -5.56 3.42 -40.96
CA PRO A 211 -5.62 4.50 -39.99
C PRO A 211 -5.87 4.02 -38.54
N CYS A 212 -6.34 2.77 -38.37
CA CYS A 212 -6.58 2.17 -37.06
C CYS A 212 -6.28 0.65 -37.06
N HIS A 213 -5.49 0.20 -36.09
CA HIS A 213 -5.16 -1.22 -35.86
C HIS A 213 -6.27 -1.92 -35.04
N HIS A 214 -7.42 -2.20 -35.66
CA HIS A 214 -8.49 -2.92 -34.97
C HIS A 214 -9.41 -3.70 -35.93
N ASP A 215 -9.85 -4.90 -35.52
CA ASP A 215 -10.71 -5.75 -36.33
C ASP A 215 -12.18 -5.30 -36.25
N GLY A 216 -12.65 -4.50 -37.21
CA GLY A 216 -14.05 -4.05 -37.31
C GLY A 216 -14.22 -2.52 -37.42
N GLY A 217 -15.46 -2.04 -37.28
CA GLY A 217 -15.78 -0.61 -37.38
C GLY A 217 -15.31 0.20 -36.15
N CYS A 218 -14.73 1.38 -36.38
CA CYS A 218 -14.14 2.22 -35.34
C CYS A 218 -15.13 2.56 -34.20
N LEU A 219 -16.39 2.83 -34.55
CA LEU A 219 -17.45 3.15 -33.59
C LEU A 219 -17.78 1.97 -32.67
N MET A 220 -17.66 0.74 -33.18
CA MET A 220 -17.86 -0.47 -32.37
C MET A 220 -16.68 -0.68 -31.41
N HIS A 221 -15.46 -0.34 -31.82
CA HIS A 221 -14.27 -0.43 -30.95
C HIS A 221 -14.28 0.60 -29.84
N THR A 222 -14.60 1.86 -30.15
CA THR A 222 -14.76 2.90 -29.12
C THR A 222 -15.92 2.60 -28.17
N ALA A 223 -17.03 2.07 -28.69
CA ALA A 223 -18.14 1.61 -27.86
C ALA A 223 -17.77 0.44 -26.95
N LYS A 224 -16.96 -0.53 -27.43
CA LYS A 224 -16.48 -1.64 -26.60
C LYS A 224 -15.49 -1.17 -25.52
N GLY A 225 -14.58 -0.26 -25.87
CA GLY A 225 -13.59 0.31 -24.95
C GLY A 225 -14.24 1.14 -23.83
N SER A 226 -15.34 1.84 -24.11
CA SER A 226 -16.09 2.62 -23.11
C SER A 226 -17.09 1.78 -22.30
N ALA A 227 -17.81 0.86 -22.95
CA ALA A 227 -18.88 0.10 -22.29
C ALA A 227 -18.37 -0.91 -21.25
N LEU A 228 -17.24 -1.59 -21.50
CA LEU A 228 -16.68 -2.57 -20.57
C LEU A 228 -16.31 -1.95 -19.21
N PRO A 229 -15.50 -0.88 -19.16
CA PRO A 229 -15.12 -0.26 -17.89
C PRO A 229 -16.28 0.52 -17.26
N PHE A 230 -17.24 1.07 -18.05
CA PHE A 230 -18.50 1.63 -17.52
C PHE A 230 -19.30 0.59 -16.72
N LEU A 231 -19.53 -0.59 -17.31
CA LEU A 231 -20.27 -1.68 -16.65
C LEU A 231 -19.49 -2.25 -15.46
N GLY A 232 -18.16 -2.30 -15.55
CA GLY A 232 -17.29 -2.63 -14.42
C GLY A 232 -17.46 -1.67 -13.24
N GLY A 233 -17.36 -0.37 -13.48
CA GLY A 233 -17.57 0.67 -12.46
C GLY A 233 -18.96 0.64 -11.83
N TYR A 234 -19.99 0.54 -12.68
CA TYR A 234 -21.38 0.45 -12.24
C TYR A 234 -21.64 -0.78 -11.37
N SER A 235 -21.17 -1.95 -11.79
CA SER A 235 -21.41 -3.22 -11.08
C SER A 235 -20.72 -3.25 -9.72
N VAL A 236 -19.48 -2.79 -9.60
CA VAL A 236 -18.76 -2.72 -8.32
C VAL A 236 -19.46 -1.78 -7.34
N ARG A 237 -19.88 -0.60 -7.80
CA ARG A 237 -20.56 0.37 -6.94
C ARG A 237 -21.96 -0.09 -6.52
N ALA A 238 -22.70 -0.71 -7.44
CA ALA A 238 -23.97 -1.34 -7.13
C ALA A 238 -23.81 -2.48 -6.10
N LEU A 239 -22.78 -3.32 -6.24
CA LEU A 239 -22.48 -4.41 -5.31
C LEU A 239 -22.15 -3.89 -3.90
N LEU A 240 -21.32 -2.85 -3.79
CA LEU A 240 -20.96 -2.22 -2.51
C LEU A 240 -22.18 -1.61 -1.80
N LEU A 241 -23.10 -1.00 -2.55
CA LEU A 241 -24.35 -0.47 -2.00
C LEU A 241 -25.28 -1.59 -1.49
N LEU A 242 -25.30 -2.74 -2.17
CA LEU A 242 -26.08 -3.92 -1.75
C LEU A 242 -25.48 -4.61 -0.51
N LEU A 243 -24.16 -4.54 -0.32
CA LEU A 243 -23.45 -5.02 0.87
C LEU A 243 -23.70 -4.13 2.11
N GLY A 244 -24.12 -2.87 1.94
CA GLY A 244 -24.50 -1.98 3.03
C GLY A 244 -25.76 -2.45 3.77
N ARG A 245 -25.67 -2.64 5.10
CA ARG A 245 -26.75 -3.16 5.97
C ARG A 245 -28.09 -2.42 5.85
N ARG A 246 -28.09 -1.15 5.43
CA ARG A 246 -29.27 -0.28 5.33
C ARG A 246 -30.07 -0.47 4.02
N LEU A 247 -29.41 -0.85 2.92
CA LEU A 247 -30.03 -0.97 1.58
C LEU A 247 -30.41 -2.41 1.20
N ARG A 248 -29.97 -3.41 1.98
CA ARG A 248 -30.32 -4.83 1.78
C ARG A 248 -31.83 -5.12 1.78
N ARG A 249 -32.65 -4.28 2.42
CA ARG A 249 -34.12 -4.45 2.47
C ARG A 249 -34.85 -3.99 1.19
N ARG A 250 -34.21 -3.23 0.29
CA ARG A 250 -34.80 -2.76 -0.98
C ARG A 250 -33.72 -2.66 -2.08
N PRO A 251 -33.37 -3.77 -2.75
CA PRO A 251 -32.26 -3.83 -3.70
C PRO A 251 -32.46 -2.92 -4.93
N TRP A 252 -33.70 -2.71 -5.37
CA TRP A 252 -34.05 -1.87 -6.52
C TRP A 252 -33.66 -0.40 -6.37
N LEU A 253 -33.57 0.11 -5.14
CA LEU A 253 -33.13 1.49 -4.88
C LEU A 253 -31.63 1.70 -5.15
N ALA A 254 -30.83 0.62 -5.22
CA ALA A 254 -29.42 0.70 -5.56
C ALA A 254 -29.18 1.06 -7.05
N LEU A 255 -30.11 0.67 -7.94
CA LEU A 255 -30.05 0.95 -9.38
C LEU A 255 -30.46 2.40 -9.73
N ILE A 256 -31.31 3.00 -8.89
CA ILE A 256 -31.87 4.35 -9.06
C ILE A 256 -30.95 5.43 -8.45
N HIS A 257 -30.06 5.06 -7.54
CA HIS A 257 -29.13 6.01 -6.93
C HIS A 257 -28.19 6.60 -8.00
N ARG A 258 -27.88 7.91 -7.94
CA ARG A 258 -26.95 8.56 -8.88
C ARG A 258 -25.48 8.11 -8.73
N ALA A 259 -25.14 7.47 -7.62
CA ALA A 259 -23.74 7.17 -7.26
C ALA A 259 -23.07 6.07 -8.12
N PRO A 260 -23.75 4.96 -8.51
CA PRO A 260 -23.21 3.98 -9.46
C PRO A 260 -23.01 4.54 -10.86
N TRP A 261 -23.91 5.43 -11.30
CA TRP A 261 -23.79 6.11 -12.58
C TRP A 261 -22.55 6.99 -12.64
N GLY A 262 -22.23 7.73 -11.58
CA GLY A 262 -21.03 8.56 -11.52
C GLY A 262 -19.72 7.76 -11.61
N GLN A 263 -19.65 6.58 -10.98
CA GLN A 263 -18.46 5.72 -11.08
C GLN A 263 -18.37 4.96 -12.41
N GLY A 264 -19.51 4.57 -12.98
CA GLY A 264 -19.56 4.02 -14.34
C GLY A 264 -19.08 5.05 -15.36
N LEU A 265 -19.60 6.28 -15.31
CA LEU A 265 -19.18 7.37 -16.21
C LEU A 265 -17.70 7.70 -16.06
N PHE A 266 -17.14 7.63 -14.85
CA PHE A 266 -15.72 7.88 -14.62
C PHE A 266 -14.81 6.83 -15.26
N LEU A 267 -15.25 5.58 -15.34
CA LEU A 267 -14.43 4.49 -15.87
C LEU A 267 -14.63 4.26 -17.37
N GLY A 268 -15.78 4.61 -17.94
CA GLY A 268 -16.07 4.43 -19.36
C GLY A 268 -16.21 5.70 -20.19
N GLY A 269 -15.91 6.86 -19.61
CA GLY A 269 -15.94 8.16 -20.28
C GLY A 269 -14.58 8.60 -20.79
#